data_AF-D4XIS6-F1
#
_entry.id   AF-D4XIS6-F1
#
_cell.length_a   1.000
_cell.length_b   1.000
_cell.length_c   1.000
_cell.angle_alpha   90.00
_cell.angle_beta   90.00
_cell.angle_gamma   90.00
#
_symmetry.space_group_name_H-M   'P 1'
#
loop_
_entity.id
_entity.type
_entity.pdbx_description
1 polymer ?
#
loop_
_entity_poly.entity_id
_entity_poly.type
_entity_poly.pdbx_seq_one_letter_code
_entity_poly.pdbx_strand_id
1 'polypeptide(L)'
;MMRCGLTRPDLRRPRLTRPGLSLSVAAVLSLASALACAADPADAEAGRALFLKGTTPACVICHTLADAGSTGTIGPNLDELKPDANRVAQAVRNGIGVMPAFEALSDEQVQALAKYVSGAAR
;
A
#
# COMPACT_ATOMS: atom_id res chain seq x y z
N MET A 1 -9.33 -28.27 -13.45
CA MET A 1 -10.48 -27.37 -13.77
C MET A 1 -9.94 -25.96 -13.89
N MET A 2 -10.21 -25.10 -14.87
CA MET A 2 -11.07 -25.13 -16.06
C MET A 2 -10.34 -24.35 -17.17
N ARG A 3 -10.17 -24.97 -18.34
CA ARG A 3 -9.87 -24.29 -19.60
C ARG A 3 -11.20 -23.77 -20.15
N CYS A 4 -11.34 -22.47 -20.39
CA CYS A 4 -12.52 -21.92 -21.05
C CYS A 4 -12.26 -21.69 -22.55
N GLY A 5 -12.78 -22.63 -23.33
CA GLY A 5 -13.41 -22.51 -24.65
C GLY A 5 -12.97 -21.42 -25.64
N LEU A 6 -12.42 -21.90 -26.75
CA LEU A 6 -12.17 -21.22 -28.02
C LEU A 6 -13.43 -21.31 -28.92
N THR A 7 -13.99 -20.18 -29.35
CA THR A 7 -14.86 -20.11 -30.55
C THR A 7 -14.48 -18.87 -31.38
N ARG A 8 -13.94 -19.10 -32.57
CA ARG A 8 -13.56 -18.05 -33.53
C ARG A 8 -14.66 -17.94 -34.59
N PRO A 9 -15.21 -16.75 -34.87
CA PRO A 9 -16.04 -16.55 -36.05
C PRO A 9 -15.19 -16.40 -37.32
N ASP A 10 -15.75 -16.91 -38.40
CA ASP A 10 -15.17 -17.10 -39.74
C ASP A 10 -14.72 -15.79 -40.41
N LEU A 11 -13.52 -15.81 -40.99
CA LEU A 11 -12.85 -14.68 -41.63
C LEU A 11 -13.20 -14.63 -43.12
N ARG A 12 -14.07 -13.71 -43.53
CA ARG A 12 -14.22 -13.33 -44.95
C ARG A 12 -13.26 -12.18 -45.28
N ARG A 13 -12.08 -12.51 -45.82
CA ARG A 13 -11.08 -11.53 -46.28
C ARG A 13 -11.27 -11.23 -47.77
N PRO A 14 -11.42 -9.95 -48.19
CA PRO A 14 -11.21 -9.59 -49.59
C PRO A 14 -9.72 -9.52 -49.95
N ARG A 15 -9.41 -9.98 -51.17
CA ARG A 15 -8.08 -10.03 -51.82
C ARG A 15 -7.60 -8.61 -52.15
N LEU A 16 -6.42 -8.22 -51.66
CA LEU A 16 -5.12 -8.20 -52.36
C LEU A 16 -5.01 -7.21 -53.53
N THR A 17 -4.28 -6.11 -53.33
CA THR A 17 -3.35 -5.57 -54.33
C THR A 17 -2.10 -5.01 -53.61
N ARG A 18 -0.93 -5.35 -54.17
CA ARG A 18 0.47 -5.06 -53.77
C ARG A 18 0.99 -3.84 -54.56
N PRO A 19 2.26 -3.39 -54.45
CA PRO A 19 3.29 -3.43 -53.38
C PRO A 19 4.00 -2.05 -53.18
N GLY A 20 4.88 -1.94 -52.17
CA GLY A 20 5.83 -0.81 -52.08
C GLY A 20 6.71 -0.78 -50.82
N LEU A 21 7.83 -1.50 -50.87
CA LEU A 21 9.16 -1.14 -50.34
C LEU A 21 9.33 -0.63 -48.87
N SER A 22 9.70 -1.58 -48.01
CA SER A 22 10.75 -1.59 -46.97
C SER A 22 11.29 -0.29 -46.33
N LEU A 23 11.09 -0.14 -45.01
CA LEU A 23 12.07 0.01 -43.89
C LEU A 23 11.26 0.43 -42.62
N SER A 24 10.99 -0.47 -41.66
CA SER A 24 11.70 -0.60 -40.36
C SER A 24 11.85 0.75 -39.63
N VAL A 25 11.33 1.04 -38.43
CA VAL A 25 11.02 0.27 -37.21
C VAL A 25 9.98 1.07 -36.41
N ALA A 26 8.81 0.50 -36.11
CA ALA A 26 7.92 1.05 -35.09
C ALA A 26 8.47 0.64 -33.71
N ALA A 27 9.26 1.52 -33.09
CA ALA A 27 9.67 1.38 -31.70
C ALA A 27 8.43 1.63 -30.82
N VAL A 28 7.67 0.58 -30.56
CA VAL A 28 6.62 0.57 -29.54
C VAL A 28 7.34 0.68 -28.20
N LEU A 29 7.34 1.88 -27.65
CA LEU A 29 7.88 2.18 -26.33
C LEU A 29 6.94 1.57 -25.29
N SER A 30 7.07 0.25 -25.07
CA SER A 30 6.45 -0.45 -23.95
C SER A 30 7.08 0.07 -22.68
N LEU A 31 6.42 1.05 -22.03
CA LEU A 31 6.74 1.45 -20.68
C LEU A 31 6.41 0.27 -19.76
N ALA A 32 7.40 -0.57 -19.50
CA ALA A 32 7.38 -1.53 -18.42
C ALA A 32 7.37 -0.74 -17.11
N SER A 33 6.17 -0.50 -16.58
CA SER A 33 5.99 0.08 -15.25
C SER A 33 6.71 -0.81 -14.25
N ALA A 34 7.82 -0.30 -13.72
CA ALA A 34 8.61 -0.95 -12.70
C ALA A 34 7.73 -1.23 -11.47
N LEU A 35 7.72 -2.49 -11.03
CA LEU A 35 7.26 -2.91 -9.71
C LEU A 35 8.21 -2.32 -8.66
N ALA A 36 8.05 -1.04 -8.34
CA ALA A 36 8.69 -0.43 -7.18
C ALA A 36 7.74 -0.60 -5.98
N CYS A 37 8.18 -1.37 -4.98
CA CYS A 37 7.56 -1.43 -3.64
C CYS A 37 7.78 -0.12 -2.87
N ALA A 38 7.46 1.03 -3.46
CA ALA A 38 7.28 2.26 -2.71
C ALA A 38 5.87 2.23 -2.14
N ALA A 39 5.69 2.50 -0.84
CA ALA A 39 4.37 2.72 -0.30
C ALA A 39 3.73 3.89 -1.07
N ASP A 40 2.52 3.68 -1.60
CA ASP A 40 1.79 4.72 -2.30
C ASP A 40 1.65 5.94 -1.37
N PRO A 41 1.92 7.17 -1.83
CA PRO A 41 1.77 8.37 -1.00
C PRO A 41 0.39 8.49 -0.35
N ALA A 42 -0.65 7.96 -1.01
CA ALA A 42 -1.99 7.86 -0.47
C ALA A 42 -2.10 6.95 0.77
N ASP A 43 -1.38 5.81 0.78
CA ASP A 43 -1.35 4.89 1.93
C ASP A 43 -0.68 5.55 3.14
N ALA A 44 0.38 6.34 2.91
CA ALA A 44 1.08 7.05 3.97
C ALA A 44 0.20 8.11 4.63
N GLU A 45 -0.53 8.92 3.85
CA GLU A 45 -1.46 9.92 4.38
C GLU A 45 -2.64 9.26 5.11
N ALA A 46 -3.18 8.17 4.57
CA ALA A 46 -4.24 7.41 5.24
C ALA A 46 -3.78 6.85 6.60
N GLY A 47 -2.59 6.27 6.66
CA GLY A 47 -1.98 5.78 7.89
C GLY A 47 -1.73 6.91 8.91
N ARG A 48 -1.26 8.07 8.45
CA ARG A 48 -1.07 9.27 9.28
C ARG A 48 -2.39 9.78 9.86
N ALA A 49 -3.45 9.81 9.05
CA ALA A 49 -4.77 10.22 9.50
C ALA A 49 -5.33 9.27 10.58
N LEU A 50 -5.14 7.95 10.42
CA LEU A 50 -5.48 6.97 11.44
C LEU A 50 -4.71 7.24 12.74
N PHE A 51 -3.39 7.42 12.66
CA PHE A 51 -2.53 7.69 13.82
C PHE A 51 -2.96 8.93 14.63
N LEU A 52 -3.35 10.01 13.93
CA LEU A 52 -3.69 11.29 14.56
C LEU A 52 -5.12 11.33 15.12
N LYS A 53 -6.09 10.68 14.46
CA LYS A 53 -7.52 10.87 14.80
C LYS A 53 -8.47 9.76 14.36
N GLY A 54 -8.04 8.83 13.52
CA GLY A 54 -8.92 7.80 12.95
C GLY A 54 -9.13 6.58 13.86
N THR A 55 -8.59 6.60 15.08
CA THR A 55 -8.75 5.56 16.09
C THR A 55 -9.22 6.16 17.41
N THR A 56 -9.89 5.35 18.24
CA THR A 56 -10.30 5.72 19.59
C THR A 56 -9.76 4.70 20.59
N PRO A 57 -8.78 5.04 21.44
CA PRO A 57 -8.07 6.33 21.50
C PRO A 57 -7.17 6.57 20.27
N ALA A 58 -6.89 7.84 19.95
CA ALA A 58 -5.95 8.19 18.89
C ALA A 58 -4.51 7.83 19.30
N CYS A 59 -3.72 7.27 18.39
CA CYS A 59 -2.35 6.81 18.68
C CYS A 59 -1.44 7.93 19.22
N VAL A 60 -1.61 9.14 18.66
CA VAL A 60 -0.92 10.39 19.04
C VAL A 60 -1.01 10.72 20.54
N ILE A 61 -2.08 10.30 21.22
CA ILE A 61 -2.29 10.57 22.65
C ILE A 61 -1.28 9.79 23.50
N CYS A 62 -0.94 8.58 23.07
CA CYS A 62 -0.12 7.66 23.85
C CYS A 62 1.34 7.64 23.40
N HIS A 63 1.62 7.84 22.11
CA HIS A 63 2.94 7.61 21.53
C HIS A 63 3.61 8.88 21.04
N THR A 64 4.94 8.92 21.18
CA THR A 64 5.81 9.91 20.53
C THR A 64 6.16 9.40 19.13
N LEU A 65 6.04 10.29 18.14
CA LEU A 65 6.38 10.07 16.74
C LEU A 65 6.57 11.45 16.08
N ALA A 66 7.81 11.84 15.82
CA ALA A 66 8.18 13.18 15.39
C ALA A 66 7.53 13.59 14.06
N ASP A 67 7.41 12.66 13.11
CA ASP A 67 6.72 12.89 11.82
C ASP A 67 5.23 13.27 11.99
N ALA A 68 4.59 12.69 13.00
CA ALA A 68 3.21 13.03 13.38
C ALA A 68 3.13 14.32 14.22
N GLY A 69 4.26 14.85 14.70
CA GLY A 69 4.31 15.90 15.71
C GLY A 69 3.76 15.45 17.07
N SER A 70 3.77 14.14 17.35
CA SER A 70 3.20 13.59 18.58
C SER A 70 4.24 13.44 19.67
N THR A 71 3.85 13.69 20.92
CA THR A 71 4.72 13.66 22.10
C THR A 71 4.13 12.84 23.24
N GLY A 72 3.25 11.88 22.94
CA GLY A 72 2.66 11.00 23.95
C GLY A 72 3.71 10.11 24.61
N THR A 73 3.60 9.92 25.93
CA THR A 73 4.59 9.17 26.73
C THR A 73 3.97 8.04 27.56
N ILE A 74 2.72 7.66 27.25
CA ILE A 74 2.06 6.51 27.90
C ILE A 74 2.59 5.21 27.28
N GLY A 75 2.68 5.19 25.95
CA GLY A 75 3.35 4.15 25.19
C GLY A 75 4.81 4.50 24.93
N PRO A 76 5.59 3.57 24.37
CA PRO A 76 6.97 3.82 23.96
C PRO A 76 7.06 4.92 22.91
N ASN A 77 8.20 5.61 22.90
CA ASN A 77 8.60 6.48 21.80
C ASN A 77 8.84 5.62 20.55
N LEU A 78 8.08 5.89 19.49
CA LEU A 78 8.14 5.11 18.25
C LEU A 78 9.38 5.47 17.42
N ASP A 79 9.89 6.70 17.52
CA ASP A 79 11.15 7.11 16.88
C ASP A 79 12.35 6.36 17.46
N GLU A 80 12.30 5.99 18.74
CA GLU A 80 13.33 5.17 19.40
C GLU A 80 13.10 3.67 19.14
N LEU A 81 11.85 3.20 19.26
CA LEU A 81 11.52 1.79 19.14
C LEU A 81 11.65 1.26 17.71
N LYS A 82 11.40 2.10 16.70
CA LYS A 82 11.48 1.79 15.27
C LYS A 82 10.88 0.42 14.90
N PRO A 83 9.61 0.15 15.27
CA PRO A 83 9.00 -1.14 14.98
C PRO A 83 8.80 -1.32 13.47
N ASP A 84 8.98 -2.56 12.98
CA ASP A 84 8.55 -2.90 11.63
C ASP A 84 7.01 -2.94 11.51
N ALA A 85 6.51 -2.92 10.27
CA ALA A 85 5.08 -2.89 10.00
C ALA A 85 4.33 -4.12 10.57
N ASN A 86 4.95 -5.31 10.59
CA ASN A 86 4.30 -6.50 11.10
C ASN A 86 4.09 -6.38 12.62
N ARG A 87 5.12 -5.94 13.35
CA ARG A 87 5.03 -5.66 14.77
C ARG A 87 3.95 -4.63 15.10
N VAL A 88 3.84 -3.56 14.31
CA VAL A 88 2.76 -2.56 14.48
C VAL A 88 1.40 -3.19 14.24
N ALA A 89 1.22 -3.94 13.15
CA ALA A 89 -0.05 -4.59 12.84
C ALA A 89 -0.50 -5.56 13.94
N GLN A 90 0.42 -6.37 14.47
CA GLN A 90 0.13 -7.30 15.56
C GLN A 90 -0.26 -6.57 16.85
N ALA A 91 0.44 -5.48 17.20
CA ALA A 91 0.10 -4.69 18.38
C ALA A 91 -1.28 -4.02 18.24
N VAL A 92 -1.60 -3.49 17.06
CA VAL A 92 -2.90 -2.87 16.77
C VAL A 92 -4.03 -3.91 16.82
N ARG A 93 -3.79 -5.12 16.30
CA ARG A 93 -4.81 -6.19 16.27
C ARG A 93 -5.07 -6.82 17.63
N ASN A 94 -4.01 -7.06 18.39
CA ASN A 94 -4.09 -7.87 19.61
C ASN A 94 -4.10 -7.03 20.89
N GLY A 95 -3.70 -5.75 20.80
CA GLY A 95 -3.35 -4.96 21.97
C GLY A 95 -2.03 -5.43 22.61
N ILE A 96 -1.48 -4.60 23.49
CA ILE A 96 -0.29 -4.95 24.30
C ILE A 96 -0.23 -4.10 25.57
N GLY A 97 -0.28 -4.77 26.73
CA GLY A 97 -0.30 -4.08 28.03
C GLY A 97 -1.53 -3.17 28.16
N VAL A 98 -1.31 -1.87 28.34
CA VAL A 98 -2.38 -0.86 28.42
C VAL A 98 -2.90 -0.41 27.05
N MET A 99 -2.20 -0.75 25.96
CA MET A 99 -2.64 -0.43 24.59
C MET A 99 -3.77 -1.40 24.20
N PRO A 100 -4.99 -0.90 23.91
CA PRO A 100 -6.11 -1.75 23.55
C PRO A 100 -5.94 -2.34 22.14
N ALA A 101 -6.69 -3.40 21.85
CA ALA A 101 -6.90 -3.88 20.49
C ALA A 101 -7.86 -2.94 19.72
N PHE A 102 -7.60 -2.70 18.44
CA PHE A 102 -8.42 -1.85 17.56
C PHE A 102 -9.25 -2.70 16.61
N GLU A 103 -10.22 -3.43 17.16
CA GLU A 103 -11.05 -4.40 16.43
C GLU A 103 -11.88 -3.79 15.29
N ALA A 104 -12.20 -2.50 15.40
CA ALA A 104 -13.00 -1.79 14.41
C ALA A 104 -12.24 -1.44 13.11
N LEU A 105 -10.91 -1.61 13.07
CA LEU A 105 -10.12 -1.32 11.87
C LEU A 105 -10.16 -2.47 10.86
N SER A 106 -10.34 -2.14 9.58
CA SER A 106 -10.18 -3.09 8.48
C SER A 106 -8.72 -3.51 8.30
N ASP A 107 -8.47 -4.60 7.58
CA ASP A 107 -7.09 -5.06 7.29
C ASP A 107 -6.30 -4.01 6.52
N GLU A 108 -6.93 -3.33 5.56
CA GLU A 108 -6.32 -2.25 4.80
C GLU A 108 -5.95 -1.08 5.70
N GLN A 109 -6.82 -0.70 6.64
CA GLN A 109 -6.54 0.38 7.60
C GLN A 109 -5.37 0.02 8.52
N VAL A 110 -5.34 -1.22 9.04
CA VAL A 110 -4.22 -1.69 9.86
C VAL A 110 -2.92 -1.69 9.07
N GLN A 111 -2.94 -2.13 7.82
CA GLN A 111 -1.75 -2.12 6.96
C GLN A 111 -1.28 -0.70 6.64
N ALA A 112 -2.19 0.22 6.33
CA ALA A 112 -1.86 1.63 6.09
C ALA A 112 -1.22 2.27 7.33
N LEU A 113 -1.83 2.09 8.51
CA LEU A 113 -1.29 2.56 9.78
C LEU A 113 0.09 1.96 10.08
N ALA A 114 0.25 0.65 9.87
CA ALA A 114 1.51 -0.05 10.13
C ALA A 114 2.66 0.39 9.20
N LYS A 115 2.37 0.55 7.90
CA LYS A 115 3.34 1.09 6.93
C LYS A 115 3.74 2.51 7.30
N TYR A 116 2.76 3.35 7.66
CA TYR A 116 3.04 4.72 8.09
C TYR A 116 3.95 4.74 9.32
N VAL A 117 3.58 4.08 10.42
CA VAL A 117 4.36 4.10 11.67
C VAL A 117 5.79 3.60 11.45
N SER A 118 5.95 2.47 10.77
CA SER A 118 7.28 1.88 10.52
C SER A 118 8.15 2.72 9.57
N GLY A 119 7.54 3.44 8.62
CA GLY A 119 8.26 4.34 7.71
C GLY A 119 8.53 5.73 8.28
N ALA A 120 7.75 6.16 9.27
CA ALA A 120 7.83 7.47 9.93
C ALA A 120 8.81 7.47 11.11
N ALA A 121 8.97 6.34 11.80
CA ALA A 121 9.92 6.19 12.90
C ALA A 121 11.37 6.20 12.41
N ARG A 122 12.05 7.35 12.45
CA ARG A 122 13.39 7.57 11.87
C ARG A 122 14.37 8.16 12.86
#